data_AF-A0A518IL41-F1
#
_entry.id   AF-A0A518IL41-F1
#
_cell.length_a   1.000
_cell.length_b   1.000
_cell.length_c   1.000
_cell.angle_alpha   90.00
_cell.angle_beta   90.00
_cell.angle_gamma   90.00
#
_symmetry.space_group_name_H-M   'P 1'
#
loop_
_entity.id
_entity.type
_entity.pdbx_description
1 polymer ?
#
loop_
_entity_poly.entity_id
_entity_poly.type
_entity_poly.pdbx_seq_one_letter_code
_entity_poly.pdbx_strand_id
1 'polypeptide(L)'
;MNLMPQSDNFPEEKSSEDIANSLMFQSMDPKMRESDPRAYFRARLLSLYEVREGLTSEEYEEERQEVFKQITRPSKRPPLLYPILLPFIFIGLIAAGYGIYENEAPLVVGSVPAIFFPIWFLYHNQRHYQWLNSFSREQRTEIIHELKHSHFIDEHEQIQMLSVLDNRR
;
A
#
# COMPACT_ATOMS: atom_id res chain seq x y z
N MET A 1 -37.23 11.83 -43.77
CA MET A 1 -35.82 11.46 -43.55
C MET A 1 -35.38 12.10 -42.24
N ASN A 2 -35.42 11.35 -41.14
CA ASN A 2 -34.92 11.80 -39.85
C ASN A 2 -33.51 11.23 -39.68
N LEU A 3 -32.51 12.12 -39.65
CA LEU A 3 -31.18 11.81 -39.15
C LEU A 3 -31.15 12.29 -37.69
N MET A 4 -31.13 11.35 -36.76
CA MET A 4 -30.69 11.59 -35.39
C MET A 4 -29.52 10.64 -35.08
N PRO A 5 -28.49 11.15 -34.38
CA PRO A 5 -27.17 10.55 -34.35
C PRO A 5 -27.16 9.27 -33.51
N GLN A 6 -26.49 8.24 -34.03
CA GLN A 6 -26.02 7.11 -33.23
C GLN A 6 -25.12 7.69 -32.13
N SER A 7 -25.49 7.48 -30.87
CA SER A 7 -24.57 7.69 -29.77
C SER A 7 -23.47 6.64 -29.89
N ASP A 8 -22.29 7.06 -30.35
CA ASP A 8 -21.10 6.27 -30.26
C ASP A 8 -20.78 6.04 -28.78
N ASN A 9 -21.28 4.93 -28.23
CA ASN A 9 -20.75 4.35 -27.01
C ASN A 9 -19.36 3.81 -27.34
N PHE A 10 -18.38 4.70 -27.41
CA PHE A 10 -16.99 4.31 -27.32
C PHE A 10 -16.79 3.66 -25.94
N PRO A 11 -16.34 2.40 -25.86
CA PRO A 11 -15.91 1.86 -24.58
C PRO A 11 -14.79 2.76 -24.06
N GLU A 12 -15.02 3.36 -22.89
CA GLU A 12 -14.07 4.20 -22.16
C GLU A 12 -12.71 3.50 -22.20
N GLU A 13 -11.76 4.10 -22.90
CA GLU A 13 -10.41 3.56 -23.08
C GLU A 13 -9.81 3.48 -21.68
N LYS A 14 -9.79 2.29 -21.08
CA LYS A 14 -9.22 2.07 -19.74
C LYS A 14 -7.85 2.71 -19.74
N SER A 15 -7.61 3.62 -18.79
CA SER A 15 -6.34 4.32 -18.71
C SER A 15 -5.22 3.28 -18.70
N SER A 16 -4.08 3.59 -19.32
CA SER A 16 -2.91 2.70 -19.32
C SER A 16 -2.50 2.30 -17.89
N GLU A 17 -2.82 3.14 -16.91
CA GLU A 17 -2.67 2.90 -15.48
C GLU A 17 -3.65 1.83 -14.95
N ASP A 18 -4.92 1.83 -15.37
CA ASP A 18 -5.90 0.79 -15.00
C ASP A 18 -5.53 -0.58 -15.56
N ILE A 19 -4.99 -0.62 -16.79
CA ILE A 19 -4.50 -1.86 -17.40
C ILE A 19 -3.29 -2.38 -16.62
N ALA A 20 -2.33 -1.51 -16.29
CA ALA A 20 -1.18 -1.87 -15.48
C ALA A 20 -1.59 -2.37 -14.07
N ASN A 21 -2.55 -1.71 -13.43
CA ASN A 21 -3.07 -2.10 -12.12
C ASN A 21 -3.82 -3.44 -12.17
N SER A 22 -4.60 -3.67 -13.22
CA SER A 22 -5.27 -4.96 -13.46
C SER A 22 -4.27 -6.11 -13.66
N LEU A 23 -3.20 -5.88 -14.40
CA LEU A 23 -2.14 -6.87 -14.60
C LEU A 23 -1.38 -7.14 -13.29
N MET A 24 -1.10 -6.10 -12.50
CA MET A 24 -0.51 -6.28 -11.17
C MET A 24 -1.42 -7.06 -10.24
N PHE A 25 -2.73 -6.81 -10.24
CA PHE A 25 -3.71 -7.59 -9.47
C PHE A 25 -3.69 -9.07 -9.86
N GLN A 26 -3.72 -9.38 -11.16
CA GLN A 26 -3.69 -10.77 -11.66
C GLN A 26 -2.42 -11.53 -11.25
N SER A 27 -1.29 -10.82 -11.11
CA SER A 27 -0.02 -11.40 -10.64
C SER A 27 0.05 -11.66 -9.12
N MET A 28 -0.96 -11.23 -8.35
CA MET A 28 -0.98 -11.43 -6.90
C MET A 28 -1.37 -12.83 -6.48
N ASP A 29 -0.87 -13.22 -5.32
CA ASP A 29 -1.28 -14.43 -4.61
C ASP A 29 -2.82 -14.46 -4.49
N PRO A 30 -3.49 -15.56 -4.88
CA PRO A 30 -4.93 -15.71 -4.74
C PRO A 30 -5.43 -15.35 -3.33
N LYS A 31 -4.67 -15.70 -2.28
CA LYS A 31 -5.05 -15.39 -0.89
C LYS A 31 -5.08 -13.89 -0.58
N MET A 32 -4.24 -13.09 -1.26
CA MET A 32 -4.27 -11.62 -1.14
C MET A 32 -5.35 -10.99 -2.00
N ARG A 33 -5.75 -11.63 -3.11
CA ARG A 33 -6.90 -11.18 -3.90
C ARG A 33 -8.23 -11.42 -3.19
N GLU A 34 -8.27 -12.46 -2.36
CA GLU A 34 -9.45 -12.86 -1.58
C GLU A 34 -9.55 -12.13 -0.24
N SER A 35 -8.52 -11.39 0.21
CA SER A 35 -8.61 -10.62 1.44
C SER A 35 -9.55 -9.42 1.27
N ASP A 36 -10.60 -9.33 2.08
CA ASP A 36 -11.54 -8.22 2.03
C ASP A 36 -10.83 -6.91 2.42
N PRO A 37 -10.67 -5.95 1.48
CA PRO A 37 -9.96 -4.71 1.75
C PRO A 37 -10.71 -3.85 2.78
N ARG A 38 -12.03 -3.98 2.90
CA ARG A 38 -12.83 -3.29 3.92
C ARG A 38 -12.46 -3.78 5.32
N ALA A 39 -12.36 -5.09 5.49
CA ALA A 39 -11.96 -5.70 6.75
C ALA A 39 -10.53 -5.29 7.14
N TYR A 40 -9.61 -5.20 6.16
CA TYR A 40 -8.24 -4.72 6.39
C TYR A 40 -8.21 -3.28 6.94
N PHE A 41 -8.85 -2.33 6.27
CA PHE A 41 -8.82 -0.93 6.71
C PHE A 41 -9.59 -0.71 8.02
N ARG A 42 -10.68 -1.46 8.21
CA ARG A 42 -11.40 -1.48 9.48
C ARG A 42 -10.51 -1.97 10.63
N ALA A 43 -9.83 -3.10 10.46
CA ALA A 43 -8.91 -3.63 11.47
C ALA A 43 -7.76 -2.65 11.75
N ARG A 44 -7.25 -1.96 10.72
CA ARG A 44 -6.17 -0.99 10.89
C ARG A 44 -6.60 0.25 11.70
N LEU A 45 -7.78 0.82 11.41
CA LEU A 45 -8.32 1.94 12.18
C LEU A 45 -8.71 1.52 13.60
N LEU A 46 -9.23 0.30 13.78
CA LEU A 46 -9.50 -0.25 15.11
C LEU A 46 -8.21 -0.40 15.92
N SER A 47 -7.15 -0.97 15.33
CA SER A 47 -5.86 -1.12 16.02
C SER A 47 -5.27 0.23 16.40
N LEU A 48 -5.43 1.26 15.54
CA LEU A 48 -4.97 2.62 15.82
C LEU A 48 -5.77 3.24 16.98
N TYR A 49 -7.07 2.99 17.04
CA TYR A 49 -7.92 3.43 18.15
C TYR A 49 -7.54 2.75 19.48
N GLU A 50 -7.22 1.45 19.46
CA GLU A 50 -6.80 0.71 20.65
C GLU A 50 -5.49 1.22 21.25
N VAL A 51 -4.54 1.63 20.40
CA VAL A 51 -3.25 2.19 20.85
C VAL A 51 -3.27 3.71 21.06
N ARG A 52 -4.43 4.36 20.89
CA ARG A 52 -4.59 5.81 20.99
C ARG A 52 -4.09 6.38 22.32
N GLU A 53 -4.31 5.68 23.42
CA GLU A 53 -3.86 6.13 24.75
C GLU A 53 -2.32 6.16 24.89
N GLY A 54 -1.60 5.42 24.05
CA GLY A 54 -0.15 5.38 24.00
C GLY A 54 0.48 6.36 23.01
N LEU A 55 -0.33 7.09 22.23
CA LEU A 55 0.12 8.02 21.19
C LEU A 55 -0.17 9.46 21.60
N THR A 56 0.66 10.39 21.17
CA THR A 56 0.30 11.80 21.20
C THR A 56 -0.83 12.09 20.20
N SER A 57 -1.60 13.16 20.42
CA SER A 57 -2.68 13.55 19.50
C SER A 57 -2.18 13.80 18.08
N GLU A 58 -0.95 14.29 17.94
CA GLU A 58 -0.31 14.55 16.63
C GLU A 58 0.05 13.25 15.91
N GLU A 59 0.71 12.31 16.60
CA GLU A 59 1.05 10.99 16.05
C GLU A 59 -0.19 10.18 15.66
N TYR A 60 -1.25 10.24 16.47
CA TYR A 60 -2.51 9.57 16.16
C TYR A 60 -3.16 10.11 14.88
N GLU A 61 -3.20 11.44 14.71
CA GLU A 61 -3.73 12.06 13.48
C GLU A 61 -2.82 11.77 12.27
N GLU A 62 -1.50 11.76 12.44
CA GLU A 62 -0.57 11.44 11.34
C GLU A 62 -0.79 10.00 10.83
N GLU A 63 -0.84 9.01 11.73
CA GLU A 63 -1.08 7.62 11.38
C GLU A 63 -2.46 7.42 10.74
N ARG A 64 -3.47 8.15 11.23
CA ARG A 64 -4.83 8.10 10.69
C ARG A 64 -4.90 8.68 9.27
N GLN A 65 -4.22 9.80 9.04
CA GLN A 65 -4.08 10.41 7.72
C GLN A 65 -3.31 9.50 6.76
N GLU A 66 -2.30 8.75 7.23
CA GLU A 66 -1.61 7.75 6.41
C GLU A 66 -2.54 6.61 5.98
N VAL A 67 -3.44 6.15 6.85
CA VAL A 67 -4.49 5.19 6.45
C VAL A 67 -5.40 5.78 5.36
N PHE A 68 -5.80 7.05 5.48
CA PHE A 68 -6.62 7.72 4.46
C PHE A 68 -5.88 7.86 3.13
N LYS A 69 -4.59 8.18 3.17
CA LYS A 69 -3.74 8.20 1.98
C LYS A 69 -3.65 6.81 1.35
N GLN A 70 -3.51 5.73 2.12
CA GLN A 70 -3.48 4.37 1.55
C GLN A 70 -4.76 4.01 0.79
N ILE A 71 -5.92 4.49 1.26
CA ILE A 71 -7.23 4.29 0.60
C ILE A 71 -7.37 5.16 -0.65
N THR A 72 -6.92 6.42 -0.61
CA THR A 72 -7.18 7.40 -1.67
C THR A 72 -6.05 7.47 -2.70
N ARG A 73 -4.80 7.56 -2.24
CA ARG A 73 -3.57 7.69 -3.03
C ARG A 73 -2.43 6.93 -2.34
N PRO A 74 -2.40 5.59 -2.48
CA PRO A 74 -1.32 4.81 -1.89
C PRO A 74 0.01 5.29 -2.46
N SER A 75 0.92 5.70 -1.59
CA SER A 75 2.27 6.12 -1.97
C SER A 75 3.16 4.89 -2.13
N LYS A 76 4.02 4.91 -3.15
CA LYS A 76 5.01 3.85 -3.42
C LYS A 76 6.00 3.67 -2.28
N ARG A 77 6.15 4.66 -1.39
CA ARG A 77 7.18 4.67 -0.35
C ARG A 77 6.79 5.49 0.88
N PRO A 78 7.15 5.05 2.08
CA PRO A 78 7.74 5.96 3.07
C PRO A 78 9.16 6.33 2.59
N PRO A 79 9.46 7.61 2.32
CA PRO A 79 10.74 8.04 1.75
C PRO A 79 11.97 7.72 2.62
N LEU A 80 11.77 7.41 3.91
CA LEU A 80 12.82 7.15 4.90
C LEU A 80 13.33 5.70 4.95
N LEU A 81 12.57 4.69 4.54
CA LEU A 81 12.96 3.28 4.80
C LEU A 81 14.07 2.77 3.88
N TYR A 82 14.10 3.19 2.61
CA TYR A 82 15.15 2.79 1.67
C TYR A 82 16.55 3.22 2.11
N PRO A 83 16.81 4.49 2.49
CA PRO A 83 18.14 4.88 2.98
C PRO A 83 18.51 4.25 4.32
N ILE A 84 17.53 3.82 5.14
CA ILE A 84 17.81 3.10 6.39
C ILE A 84 18.22 1.65 6.13
N LEU A 85 17.60 0.98 5.15
CA LEU A 85 17.81 -0.45 4.88
C LEU A 85 19.03 -0.74 4.00
N LEU A 86 19.39 0.18 3.09
CA LEU A 86 20.54 0.04 2.19
C LEU A 86 21.87 -0.21 2.91
N PRO A 87 22.20 0.53 4.00
CA PRO A 87 23.41 0.28 4.79
C PRO A 87 23.48 -1.14 5.35
N PHE A 88 22.37 -1.71 5.84
CA PHE A 88 22.35 -3.07 6.39
C PHE A 88 22.68 -4.11 5.31
N ILE A 89 22.10 -3.95 4.12
CA ILE A 89 22.41 -4.82 2.97
C ILE A 89 23.90 -4.70 2.61
N PHE A 90 24.41 -3.46 2.56
CA PHE A 90 25.81 -3.20 2.17
C PHE A 90 26.80 -3.77 3.18
N ILE A 91 26.58 -3.54 4.48
CA ILE A 91 27.39 -4.09 5.58
C ILE A 91 27.33 -5.62 5.56
N GLY A 92 26.14 -6.19 5.37
CA GLY A 92 25.97 -7.65 5.26
C GLY A 92 26.77 -8.25 4.10
N LEU A 93 26.74 -7.63 2.92
CA LEU A 93 27.51 -8.11 1.76
C LEU A 93 29.01 -8.01 1.96
N ILE A 94 29.50 -6.91 2.58
CA ILE A 94 30.92 -6.74 2.91
C ILE A 94 31.36 -7.81 3.91
N ALA A 95 30.58 -8.03 4.97
CA ALA A 95 30.86 -9.06 5.96
C ALA A 95 30.88 -10.45 5.31
N ALA A 96 29.88 -10.79 4.48
CA ALA A 96 29.88 -12.06 3.75
C ALA A 96 31.14 -12.26 2.90
N GLY A 97 31.54 -11.23 2.14
CA GLY A 97 32.73 -11.27 1.29
C GLY A 97 34.02 -11.45 2.10
N TYR A 98 34.16 -10.74 3.21
CA TYR A 98 35.31 -10.87 4.12
C TYR A 98 35.36 -12.25 4.77
N GLY A 99 34.23 -12.77 5.26
CA GLY A 99 34.16 -14.09 5.88
C GLY A 99 34.48 -15.22 4.90
N ILE A 100 34.11 -15.08 3.62
CA ILE A 100 34.53 -16.03 2.57
C ILE A 100 36.04 -15.94 2.33
N TYR A 101 36.61 -14.73 2.30
CA TYR A 101 38.04 -14.52 2.09
C TYR A 101 38.90 -15.11 3.22
N GLU A 102 38.50 -14.89 4.48
CA GLU A 102 39.24 -15.38 5.67
C GLU A 102 38.87 -16.82 6.09
N ASN A 103 37.96 -17.50 5.37
CA ASN A 103 37.36 -18.79 5.77
C ASN A 103 36.66 -18.75 7.15
N GLU A 104 36.11 -17.60 7.54
CA GLU A 104 35.34 -17.44 8.77
C GLU A 104 33.85 -17.70 8.54
N ALA A 105 33.46 -18.97 8.53
CA ALA A 105 32.06 -19.39 8.40
C ALA A 105 31.08 -18.68 9.38
N PRO A 106 31.44 -18.40 10.66
CA PRO A 106 30.54 -17.67 11.56
C PRO A 106 30.18 -16.26 11.07
N LEU A 107 31.12 -15.57 10.44
CA LEU A 107 30.94 -14.21 9.93
C LEU A 107 30.03 -14.19 8.69
N VAL A 108 30.15 -15.21 7.83
CA VAL A 108 29.25 -15.43 6.69
C VAL A 108 27.83 -15.72 7.16
N VAL A 109 27.66 -16.62 8.14
CA VAL A 109 26.33 -16.95 8.69
C VAL A 109 25.69 -15.73 9.37
N GLY A 110 26.47 -14.95 10.11
CA GLY A 110 26.02 -13.72 10.77
C GLY A 110 25.54 -12.62 9.82
N SER A 111 26.03 -12.60 8.57
CA SER A 111 25.59 -11.63 7.56
C SER A 111 24.26 -11.96 6.88
N VAL A 112 23.80 -13.22 6.95
CA VAL A 112 22.57 -13.66 6.26
C VAL A 112 21.33 -12.85 6.70
N PRO A 113 21.08 -12.62 8.00
CA PRO A 113 19.94 -11.80 8.44
C PRO A 113 20.04 -10.35 7.98
N ALA A 114 21.25 -9.77 7.97
CA ALA A 114 21.48 -8.38 7.57
C ALA A 114 21.19 -8.13 6.09
N ILE A 115 21.27 -9.17 5.25
CA ILE A 115 20.92 -9.10 3.82
C ILE A 115 19.45 -9.51 3.63
N PHE A 116 19.05 -10.65 4.18
CA PHE A 116 17.77 -11.27 3.89
C PHE A 116 16.58 -10.50 4.48
N PHE A 117 16.69 -10.00 5.72
CA PHE A 117 15.59 -9.29 6.37
C PHE A 117 15.22 -7.98 5.65
N PRO A 118 16.18 -7.10 5.29
CA PRO A 118 15.87 -5.92 4.49
C PRO A 118 15.26 -6.24 3.13
N ILE A 119 15.78 -7.26 2.42
CA ILE A 119 15.26 -7.66 1.10
C ILE A 119 13.83 -8.20 1.22
N TRP A 120 13.59 -9.09 2.18
CA TRP A 120 12.26 -9.63 2.48
C TRP A 120 11.27 -8.51 2.83
N PHE A 121 11.68 -7.56 3.67
CA PHE A 121 10.87 -6.41 4.05
C PHE A 121 10.53 -5.51 2.86
N LEU A 122 11.51 -5.20 1.99
CA LEU A 122 11.29 -4.43 0.76
C LEU A 122 10.33 -5.15 -0.19
N TYR A 123 10.48 -6.47 -0.34
CA TYR A 123 9.59 -7.29 -1.16
C TYR A 123 8.15 -7.27 -0.65
N HIS A 124 7.93 -7.42 0.66
CA HIS A 124 6.60 -7.37 1.25
C HIS A 124 5.94 -6.00 1.13
N ASN A 125 6.69 -4.92 1.35
CA ASN A 125 6.18 -3.56 1.15
C ASN A 125 5.78 -3.28 -0.29
N GLN A 126 6.57 -3.78 -1.25
CA GLN A 126 6.23 -3.66 -2.66
C GLN A 126 4.94 -4.42 -2.99
N ARG A 127 4.76 -5.64 -2.49
CA ARG A 127 3.51 -6.39 -2.68
C ARG A 127 2.32 -5.69 -2.05
N HIS A 128 2.47 -5.17 -0.83
CA HIS A 128 1.41 -4.41 -0.17
C HIS A 128 1.02 -3.16 -0.97
N TYR A 129 2.00 -2.41 -1.48
CA TYR A 129 1.76 -1.26 -2.35
C TYR A 129 1.04 -1.64 -3.64
N GLN A 130 1.44 -2.74 -4.29
CA GLN A 130 0.76 -3.24 -5.48
C GLN A 130 -0.68 -3.60 -5.16
N TRP A 131 -0.91 -4.27 -4.02
CA TRP A 131 -2.25 -4.64 -3.55
C TRP A 131 -3.12 -3.41 -3.32
N LEU A 132 -2.61 -2.40 -2.63
CA LEU A 132 -3.31 -1.12 -2.45
C LEU A 132 -3.62 -0.42 -3.77
N ASN A 133 -2.78 -0.51 -4.80
CA ASN A 133 -3.04 0.10 -6.11
C ASN A 133 -3.98 -0.70 -6.99
N SER A 134 -4.16 -1.99 -6.71
CA SER A 134 -5.07 -2.82 -7.49
C SER A 134 -6.54 -2.44 -7.32
N PHE A 135 -6.88 -1.70 -6.26
CA PHE A 135 -8.27 -1.32 -5.99
C PHE A 135 -8.80 -0.34 -7.04
N SER A 136 -9.93 -0.73 -7.64
CA SER A 136 -10.71 0.15 -8.51
C SER A 136 -11.25 1.34 -7.73
N ARG A 137 -11.68 2.39 -8.44
CA ARG A 137 -12.35 3.53 -7.81
C ARG A 137 -13.60 3.10 -7.04
N GLU A 138 -14.40 2.21 -7.61
CA GLU A 138 -15.60 1.67 -6.96
C GLU A 138 -15.27 0.98 -5.64
N GLN A 139 -14.25 0.12 -5.62
CA GLN A 139 -13.79 -0.55 -4.40
C GLN A 139 -13.30 0.45 -3.34
N ARG A 140 -12.60 1.52 -3.74
CA ARG A 140 -12.17 2.58 -2.81
C ARG A 140 -13.35 3.33 -2.23
N THR A 141 -14.35 3.65 -3.05
CA THR A 141 -15.59 4.29 -2.60
C THR A 141 -16.36 3.40 -1.63
N GLU A 142 -16.50 2.10 -1.92
CA GLU A 142 -17.13 1.12 -1.00
C GLU A 142 -16.42 1.06 0.35
N ILE A 143 -15.08 1.05 0.36
CA ILE A 143 -14.29 1.10 1.59
C ILE A 143 -14.63 2.35 2.40
N ILE A 144 -14.67 3.54 1.77
CA ILE A 144 -14.99 4.80 2.46
C ILE A 144 -16.41 4.75 3.05
N HIS A 145 -17.39 4.25 2.30
CA HIS A 145 -18.76 4.11 2.79
C HIS A 145 -18.86 3.16 3.98
N GLU A 146 -18.17 2.02 3.93
CA GLU A 146 -18.12 1.05 5.01
C GLU A 146 -17.49 1.66 6.27
N LEU A 147 -16.41 2.43 6.12
CA LEU A 147 -15.75 3.10 7.25
C LEU A 147 -16.64 4.15 7.90
N LYS A 148 -17.41 4.93 7.12
CA LYS A 148 -18.42 5.86 7.67
C LYS A 148 -19.54 5.09 8.38
N HIS A 149 -20.05 4.03 7.75
CA HIS A 149 -21.12 3.21 8.33
C HIS A 149 -20.70 2.56 9.66
N SER A 150 -19.44 2.17 9.75
CA SER A 150 -18.82 1.61 10.96
C SER A 150 -18.34 2.67 11.97
N HIS A 151 -18.62 3.96 11.75
CA HIS A 151 -18.24 5.09 12.62
C HIS A 151 -16.72 5.28 12.84
N PHE A 152 -15.88 4.80 11.92
CA PHE A 152 -14.43 5.04 11.99
C PHE A 152 -14.00 6.39 11.39
N ILE A 153 -14.84 6.94 10.49
CA ILE A 153 -14.65 8.25 9.89
C ILE A 153 -15.95 9.05 9.97
N ASP A 154 -15.82 10.37 10.00
CA ASP A 154 -16.95 11.29 9.99
C ASP A 154 -17.40 11.67 8.56
N GLU A 155 -18.45 12.49 8.47
CA GLU A 155 -18.98 12.97 7.19
C GLU A 155 -18.02 13.91 6.47
N HIS A 156 -17.27 14.73 7.20
CA HIS A 156 -16.32 15.65 6.61
C HIS A 156 -15.16 14.89 5.94
N GLU A 157 -14.65 13.88 6.61
CA GLU A 157 -13.58 12.99 6.14
C GLU A 157 -14.01 12.17 4.94
N GLN A 158 -15.24 11.63 4.96
CA GLN A 158 -15.80 10.97 3.79
C GLN A 158 -15.79 11.92 2.58
N ILE A 159 -16.29 13.15 2.74
CA ILE A 159 -16.35 14.13 1.65
C ILE A 159 -14.94 14.46 1.14
N GLN A 160 -13.98 14.68 2.04
CA GLN A 160 -12.59 14.92 1.68
C GLN A 160 -12.01 13.74 0.86
N MET A 161 -12.15 12.51 1.37
CA MET A 161 -11.60 11.33 0.70
C MET A 161 -12.23 11.09 -0.67
N LEU A 162 -13.55 11.24 -0.80
CA LEU A 162 -14.25 11.14 -2.09
C LEU A 162 -13.81 12.23 -3.07
N SER A 163 -13.62 13.47 -2.61
CA SER A 163 -13.13 14.55 -3.46
C SER A 163 -11.72 14.27 -4.03
N VAL A 164 -10.86 13.60 -3.25
CA VAL A 164 -9.51 13.20 -3.69
C VAL A 164 -9.56 12.12 -4.76
N LEU A 165 -10.52 11.19 -4.66
CA LEU A 165 -10.77 10.15 -5.67
C LEU A 165 -11.33 10.73 -6.97
N ASP A 166 -12.20 11.74 -6.87
CA ASP A 166 -12.84 12.39 -8.02
C ASP A 166 -11.85 13.22 -8.84
N ASN A 167 -10.93 13.91 -8.17
CA ASN A 167 -9.85 14.71 -8.78
C ASN A 167 -8.74 13.87 -9.46
N ARG A 168 -8.96 12.58 -9.70
CA ARG A 168 -8.00 11.66 -10.33
C ARG A 168 -8.36 11.29 -11.78
N ARG A 169 -9.44 11.86 -12.32
CA ARG A 169 -9.79 11.85 -13.75
C ARG A 169 -9.04 12.95 -14.49
#